data_AF-A0A535KWS9-F1
#
_entry.id   AF-A0A535KWS9-F1
#
_cell.length_a   1.000
_cell.length_b   1.000
_cell.length_c   1.000
_cell.angle_alpha   90.00
_cell.angle_beta   90.00
_cell.angle_gamma   90.00
#
_symmetry.space_group_name_H-M   'P 1'
#
loop_
_entity.id
_entity.type
_entity.pdbx_description
1 polymer ?
#
loop_
_entity_poly.entity_id
_entity_poly.type
_entity_poly.pdbx_seq_one_letter_code
_entity_poly.pdbx_strand_id
1 'polypeptide(L)'
;MPSRNHSFKRHDARPQTRARKAYRNGRRIFIMGNGGSAATASHFALDLAKNTIMPGAPRLKAISLTDHVPLITAWSNDIAYEHIFSEQLANMIEPGDVVIGISTSGNSPNVINALNLAKQYRATTVGLLGAKGGKMKDMVDAYILAPGQNIEQEEDAHMILAHVITRHMREVVRSYAASLTVVGTN
;
A
#
# COMPACT_ATOMS: atom_id res chain seq x y z
N MET A 1 35.56 5.21 -2.52
CA MET A 1 34.22 4.57 -2.56
C MET A 1 33.17 5.69 -2.51
N PRO A 2 32.45 6.01 -3.60
CA PRO A 2 31.50 7.11 -3.57
C PRO A 2 30.23 6.69 -2.84
N SER A 3 29.82 7.51 -1.87
CA SER A 3 28.60 7.39 -1.06
C SER A 3 27.36 7.32 -1.95
N ARG A 4 26.63 6.20 -1.92
CA ARG A 4 25.32 6.09 -2.58
C ARG A 4 24.29 6.92 -1.82
N ASN A 5 24.04 8.13 -2.32
CA ASN A 5 22.87 8.93 -1.96
C ASN A 5 21.62 8.09 -2.23
N HIS A 6 20.89 7.72 -1.17
CA HIS A 6 19.54 7.18 -1.27
C HIS A 6 18.63 8.34 -1.67
N SER A 7 18.51 8.59 -2.97
CA SER A 7 17.69 9.68 -3.49
C SER A 7 16.21 9.35 -3.27
N PHE A 8 15.61 9.93 -2.24
CA PHE A 8 14.17 10.20 -2.25
C PHE A 8 13.92 11.20 -3.38
N LYS A 9 13.42 10.75 -4.53
CA LYS A 9 12.94 11.66 -5.58
C LYS A 9 11.84 12.53 -4.95
N ARG A 10 12.15 13.83 -4.77
CA ARG A 10 11.21 14.84 -4.27
C ARG A 10 10.35 15.32 -5.43
N HIS A 11 9.29 14.58 -5.74
CA HIS A 11 8.15 15.12 -6.48
C HIS A 11 6.93 15.15 -5.56
N ASP A 12 6.06 16.11 -5.86
CA ASP A 12 5.07 16.76 -5.02
C ASP A 12 4.17 15.84 -4.15
N ALA A 13 3.97 16.27 -2.89
CA ALA A 13 3.24 15.64 -1.78
C ALA A 13 3.77 14.27 -1.26
N ARG A 14 4.43 14.29 -0.09
CA ARG A 14 4.93 13.12 0.66
C ARG A 14 3.89 11.96 0.68
N PRO A 15 4.30 10.68 0.59
CA PRO A 15 3.40 9.52 0.67
C PRO A 15 2.51 9.53 1.93
N GLN A 16 3.07 10.00 3.05
CA GLN A 16 2.35 10.21 4.32
C GLN A 16 1.17 11.18 4.19
N THR A 17 1.27 12.17 3.30
CA THR A 17 0.19 13.15 3.03
C THR A 17 -0.97 12.51 2.28
N ARG A 18 -0.69 11.50 1.44
CA ARG A 18 -1.69 10.83 0.59
C ARG A 18 -2.53 9.82 1.38
N ALA A 19 -1.89 8.94 2.16
CA ALA A 19 -2.61 8.02 3.06
C ALA A 19 -3.45 8.75 4.12
N ARG A 20 -2.91 9.85 4.68
CA ARG A 20 -3.66 10.75 5.57
C ARG A 20 -4.89 11.36 4.91
N LYS A 21 -4.77 11.84 3.67
CA LYS A 21 -5.89 12.41 2.91
C LYS A 21 -6.94 11.36 2.59
N ALA A 22 -6.51 10.17 2.17
CA ALA A 22 -7.41 9.04 1.91
C ALA A 22 -8.25 8.70 3.16
N TYR A 23 -7.59 8.54 4.31
CA TYR A 23 -8.27 8.28 5.59
C TYR A 23 -9.32 9.36 5.93
N ARG A 24 -8.94 10.65 5.87
CA ARG A 24 -9.86 11.77 6.19
C ARG A 24 -11.07 11.83 5.26
N ASN A 25 -10.90 11.39 4.02
CA ASN A 25 -11.95 11.38 3.01
C ASN A 25 -12.71 10.04 2.96
N GLY A 26 -12.51 9.15 3.93
CA GLY A 26 -13.21 7.86 4.01
C GLY A 26 -12.82 6.85 2.92
N ARG A 27 -11.68 7.08 2.24
CA ARG A 27 -11.12 6.26 1.17
C ARG A 27 -10.35 5.06 1.72
N ARG A 28 -10.15 4.06 0.88
CA ARG A 28 -9.56 2.77 1.20
C ARG A 28 -8.09 2.70 0.87
N ILE A 29 -7.40 1.80 1.56
CA ILE A 29 -6.04 1.38 1.27
C ILE A 29 -6.08 -0.09 0.84
N PHE A 30 -5.67 -0.38 -0.39
CA PHE A 30 -5.51 -1.73 -0.91
C PHE A 30 -4.02 -2.10 -0.91
N ILE A 31 -3.71 -3.34 -0.53
CA ILE A 31 -2.33 -3.83 -0.42
C ILE A 31 -2.23 -5.19 -1.12
N MET A 32 -1.14 -5.41 -1.85
CA MET A 32 -0.92 -6.66 -2.59
C MET A 32 0.57 -6.96 -2.77
N GLY A 33 0.88 -8.23 -2.99
CA GLY A 33 2.23 -8.74 -3.22
C GLY A 33 2.21 -10.25 -3.46
N ASN A 34 3.36 -10.85 -3.80
CA ASN A 34 3.49 -12.30 -4.05
C ASN A 34 4.42 -12.93 -3.00
N GLY A 35 4.17 -14.19 -2.59
CA GLY A 35 5.06 -14.90 -1.66
C GLY A 35 5.16 -14.22 -0.28
N GLY A 36 6.37 -13.99 0.24
CA GLY A 36 6.57 -13.28 1.51
C GLY A 36 6.05 -11.84 1.48
N SER A 37 6.08 -11.20 0.30
CA SER A 37 5.40 -9.91 0.08
C SER A 37 3.87 -10.02 0.21
N ALA A 38 3.27 -11.17 -0.10
CA ALA A 38 1.84 -11.40 0.11
C ALA A 38 1.49 -11.53 1.61
N ALA A 39 2.31 -12.27 2.37
CA ALA A 39 2.18 -12.35 3.82
C ALA A 39 2.31 -10.97 4.48
N THR A 40 3.28 -10.16 4.01
CA THR A 40 3.43 -8.78 4.45
C THR A 40 2.23 -7.92 4.09
N ALA A 41 1.65 -8.07 2.89
CA ALA A 41 0.46 -7.31 2.46
C ALA A 41 -0.76 -7.61 3.36
N SER A 42 -1.00 -8.91 3.63
CA SER A 42 -2.05 -9.38 4.53
C SER A 42 -1.88 -8.81 5.95
N HIS A 43 -0.68 -9.00 6.52
CA HIS A 43 -0.35 -8.49 7.86
C HIS A 43 -0.48 -6.96 7.94
N PHE A 44 -0.01 -6.24 6.93
CA PHE A 44 -0.07 -4.78 6.89
C PHE A 44 -1.52 -4.27 6.84
N ALA A 45 -2.39 -4.91 6.05
CA ALA A 45 -3.81 -4.55 6.01
C ALA A 45 -4.48 -4.78 7.38
N LEU A 46 -4.19 -5.92 8.02
CA LEU A 46 -4.66 -6.24 9.37
C LEU A 46 -4.22 -5.19 10.39
N ASP A 47 -2.93 -4.84 10.38
CA ASP A 47 -2.35 -3.89 11.32
C ASP A 47 -2.93 -2.48 11.15
N LEU A 48 -3.13 -2.04 9.91
CA LEU A 48 -3.81 -0.78 9.62
C LEU A 48 -5.27 -0.78 10.10
N ALA A 49 -6.01 -1.85 9.87
CA ALA A 49 -7.42 -1.94 10.26
C ALA A 49 -7.62 -2.02 11.78
N LYS A 50 -6.79 -2.81 12.47
CA LYS A 50 -6.91 -3.05 13.92
C LYS A 50 -6.16 -2.02 14.76
N ASN A 51 -4.89 -1.75 14.47
CA ASN A 51 -4.02 -1.03 15.41
C ASN A 51 -4.18 0.50 15.34
N THR A 52 -4.91 1.02 14.34
CA THR A 52 -5.17 2.45 14.18
C THR A 52 -6.48 2.92 14.83
N ILE A 53 -7.26 1.99 15.40
CA ILE A 53 -8.54 2.26 16.06
C ILE A 53 -8.39 3.31 17.16
N MET A 54 -9.24 4.35 17.11
CA MET A 54 -9.38 5.36 18.16
C MET A 54 -10.86 5.62 18.45
N PRO A 55 -11.27 5.76 19.73
CA PRO A 55 -12.62 6.18 20.08
C PRO A 55 -12.98 7.52 19.42
N GLY A 56 -14.21 7.65 18.94
CA GLY A 56 -14.73 8.88 18.32
C GLY A 56 -14.19 9.20 16.91
N ALA A 57 -13.34 8.35 16.33
CA ALA A 57 -12.85 8.51 14.96
C ALA A 57 -13.39 7.41 14.01
N PRO A 58 -13.57 7.73 12.71
CA PRO A 58 -13.90 6.71 11.72
C PRO A 58 -12.77 5.69 11.59
N ARG A 59 -13.13 4.46 11.20
CA ARG A 59 -12.17 3.36 10.98
C ARG A 59 -11.36 3.59 9.71
N LEU A 60 -10.06 3.30 9.78
CA LEU A 60 -9.22 3.22 8.58
C LEU A 60 -9.58 1.93 7.83
N LYS A 61 -9.96 2.07 6.56
CA LYS A 61 -10.36 0.95 5.71
C LYS A 61 -9.13 0.42 4.97
N ALA A 62 -8.61 -0.74 5.35
CA ALA A 62 -7.49 -1.40 4.70
C ALA A 62 -7.90 -2.81 4.28
N ILE A 63 -7.54 -3.21 3.05
CA ILE A 63 -7.90 -4.49 2.44
C ILE A 63 -6.65 -5.07 1.78
N SER A 64 -6.32 -6.32 2.10
CA SER A 64 -5.33 -7.07 1.32
C SER A 64 -6.01 -7.82 0.17
N LEU A 65 -5.47 -7.71 -1.03
CA LEU A 65 -5.96 -8.46 -2.20
C LEU A 65 -5.38 -9.89 -2.26
N THR A 66 -4.61 -10.27 -1.24
CA THR A 66 -3.96 -11.58 -1.13
C THR A 66 -4.79 -12.61 -0.37
N ASP A 67 -5.83 -12.17 0.34
CA ASP A 67 -6.47 -13.00 1.37
C ASP A 67 -7.63 -13.84 0.82
N HIS A 68 -8.22 -13.44 -0.32
CA HIS A 68 -9.38 -14.11 -0.88
C HIS A 68 -8.98 -15.25 -1.82
N VAL A 69 -8.48 -16.36 -1.24
CA VAL A 69 -7.97 -17.52 -2.00
C VAL A 69 -8.90 -17.98 -3.14
N PRO A 70 -10.23 -18.14 -2.95
CA PRO A 70 -11.11 -18.54 -4.06
C PRO A 70 -11.12 -17.57 -5.25
N LEU A 71 -10.99 -16.25 -5.02
CA LEU A 71 -10.95 -15.26 -6.10
C LEU A 71 -9.63 -15.31 -6.84
N ILE A 72 -8.52 -15.49 -6.10
CA ILE A 72 -7.19 -15.65 -6.69
C ILE A 72 -7.17 -16.89 -7.59
N THR A 73 -7.67 -18.03 -7.10
CA THR A 73 -7.66 -19.27 -7.88
C THR A 73 -8.60 -19.22 -9.08
N ALA A 74 -9.79 -18.60 -8.95
CA ALA A 74 -10.72 -18.44 -10.07
C ALA A 74 -10.12 -17.58 -11.19
N TRP A 75 -9.64 -16.37 -10.87
CA TRP A 75 -9.01 -15.51 -11.88
C TRP A 75 -7.75 -16.12 -12.50
N SER A 76 -6.97 -16.85 -11.70
CA SER A 76 -5.78 -17.54 -12.20
C SER A 76 -6.13 -18.68 -13.16
N ASN A 77 -7.21 -19.43 -12.90
CA ASN A 77 -7.63 -20.57 -13.72
C ASN A 77 -8.38 -20.11 -14.98
N ASP A 78 -9.31 -19.19 -14.81
CA ASP A 78 -10.30 -18.85 -15.85
C ASP A 78 -9.75 -17.80 -16.84
N ILE A 79 -8.80 -16.96 -16.40
CA ILE A 79 -8.23 -15.87 -17.22
C ILE A 79 -6.70 -15.98 -17.27
N ALA A 80 -6.00 -15.54 -16.22
CA ALA A 80 -4.55 -15.66 -16.06
C ALA A 80 -4.12 -15.15 -14.68
N TYR A 81 -3.00 -15.70 -14.18
CA TYR A 81 -2.43 -15.27 -12.90
C TYR A 81 -2.05 -13.77 -12.86
N GLU A 82 -1.75 -13.16 -14.01
CA GLU A 82 -1.41 -11.73 -14.09
C GLU A 82 -2.59 -10.76 -13.86
N HIS A 83 -3.81 -11.28 -13.76
CA HIS A 83 -5.02 -10.47 -13.52
C HIS A 83 -5.60 -10.62 -12.10
N ILE A 84 -5.03 -11.50 -11.27
CA ILE A 84 -5.61 -11.84 -9.96
C ILE A 84 -5.83 -10.64 -9.05
N PHE A 85 -4.98 -9.61 -9.11
CA PHE A 85 -5.13 -8.42 -8.26
C PHE A 85 -5.93 -7.32 -8.96
N SER A 86 -5.78 -7.13 -10.28
CA SER A 86 -6.48 -6.08 -11.00
C SER A 86 -7.99 -6.31 -11.00
N GLU A 87 -8.44 -7.55 -11.21
CA GLU A 87 -9.88 -7.85 -11.27
C GLU A 87 -10.54 -7.78 -9.89
N GLN A 88 -9.85 -8.23 -8.84
CA GLN A 88 -10.32 -8.03 -7.47
C GLN A 88 -10.43 -6.54 -7.13
N LEU A 89 -9.43 -5.75 -7.54
CA LEU A 89 -9.39 -4.30 -7.30
C LEU A 89 -10.49 -3.57 -8.08
N ALA A 90 -10.75 -3.95 -9.33
CA ALA A 90 -11.75 -3.32 -10.21
C ALA A 90 -13.16 -3.33 -9.60
N ASN A 91 -13.51 -4.38 -8.86
CA ASN A 91 -14.80 -4.50 -8.17
C ASN A 91 -15.01 -3.45 -7.07
N MET A 92 -13.93 -2.85 -6.56
CA MET A 92 -13.97 -2.04 -5.35
C MET A 92 -13.46 -0.63 -5.56
N ILE A 93 -12.41 -0.42 -6.35
CA ILE A 93 -11.62 0.81 -6.33
C ILE A 93 -12.43 2.07 -6.69
N GLU A 94 -12.21 3.14 -5.94
CA GLU A 94 -12.78 4.47 -6.20
C GLU A 94 -11.69 5.55 -6.30
N PRO A 95 -12.00 6.70 -6.95
CA PRO A 95 -11.10 7.84 -6.97
C PRO A 95 -10.67 8.29 -5.58
N GLY A 96 -9.36 8.48 -5.40
CA GLY A 96 -8.76 8.89 -4.13
C GLY A 96 -8.43 7.75 -3.16
N ASP A 97 -8.69 6.49 -3.52
CA ASP A 97 -8.13 5.34 -2.82
C ASP A 97 -6.59 5.29 -2.96
N VAL A 98 -5.95 4.49 -2.12
CA VAL A 98 -4.50 4.23 -2.15
C VAL A 98 -4.27 2.75 -2.45
N VAL A 99 -3.37 2.45 -3.38
CA VAL A 99 -3.01 1.08 -3.77
C VAL A 99 -1.51 0.89 -3.58
N ILE A 100 -1.15 -0.07 -2.72
CA ILE A 100 0.23 -0.37 -2.34
C ILE A 100 0.62 -1.73 -2.93
N GLY A 101 1.62 -1.72 -3.82
CA GLY A 101 2.24 -2.94 -4.34
C GLY A 101 3.56 -3.23 -3.65
N ILE A 102 3.69 -4.43 -3.07
CA ILE A 102 4.92 -4.92 -2.44
C ILE A 102 5.59 -5.91 -3.41
N SER A 103 6.82 -5.63 -3.83
CA SER A 103 7.55 -6.46 -4.78
C SER A 103 9.06 -6.29 -4.66
N THR A 104 9.77 -7.33 -4.28
CA THR A 104 11.25 -7.36 -4.25
C THR A 104 11.85 -7.15 -5.65
N SER A 105 11.24 -7.69 -6.70
CA SER A 105 11.70 -7.49 -8.09
C SER A 105 11.24 -6.17 -8.72
N GLY A 106 10.08 -5.65 -8.29
CA GLY A 106 9.40 -4.52 -8.93
C GLY A 106 8.87 -4.81 -10.35
N ASN A 107 8.79 -6.10 -10.73
CA ASN A 107 8.49 -6.54 -12.10
C ASN A 107 7.32 -7.53 -12.21
N SER A 108 6.68 -7.89 -11.10
CA SER A 108 5.58 -8.86 -11.09
C SER A 108 4.38 -8.36 -11.92
N PRO A 109 3.98 -9.08 -13.00
CA PRO A 109 2.90 -8.62 -13.89
C PRO A 109 1.57 -8.40 -13.17
N ASN A 110 1.18 -9.29 -12.26
CA ASN A 110 -0.05 -9.17 -11.48
C ASN A 110 -0.12 -7.90 -10.60
N VAL A 111 1.00 -7.52 -9.98
CA VAL A 111 1.09 -6.27 -9.21
C VAL A 111 1.10 -5.06 -10.13
N ILE A 112 1.80 -5.14 -11.27
CA ILE A 112 1.87 -4.05 -12.25
C ILE A 112 0.49 -3.75 -12.84
N ASN A 113 -0.26 -4.78 -13.23
CA ASN A 113 -1.59 -4.64 -13.82
C ASN A 113 -2.56 -3.94 -12.86
N ALA A 114 -2.56 -4.33 -11.59
CA ALA A 114 -3.37 -3.68 -10.57
C ALA A 114 -2.97 -2.21 -10.31
N LEU A 115 -1.67 -1.89 -10.32
CA LEU A 115 -1.21 -0.49 -10.19
C LEU A 115 -1.57 0.36 -11.41
N ASN A 116 -1.54 -0.20 -12.62
CA ASN A 116 -2.00 0.49 -13.82
C ASN A 116 -3.50 0.78 -13.76
N LEU A 117 -4.31 -0.19 -13.35
CA LEU A 117 -5.75 0.01 -13.11
C LEU A 117 -5.96 1.11 -12.06
N ALA A 118 -5.22 1.08 -10.95
CA ALA A 118 -5.32 2.10 -9.91
C ALA A 118 -5.14 3.53 -10.44
N LYS A 119 -4.18 3.74 -11.33
CA LYS A 119 -3.98 5.05 -11.98
C LYS A 119 -5.15 5.46 -12.85
N GLN A 120 -5.73 4.54 -13.62
CA GLN A 120 -6.90 4.82 -14.46
C GLN A 120 -8.08 5.33 -13.62
N TYR A 121 -8.22 4.82 -12.40
CA TYR A 121 -9.24 5.23 -11.43
C TYR A 121 -8.84 6.46 -10.59
N ARG A 122 -7.71 7.11 -10.88
CA ARG A 122 -7.19 8.26 -10.13
C ARG A 122 -6.94 7.94 -8.65
N ALA A 123 -6.60 6.68 -8.34
CA ALA A 123 -6.09 6.29 -7.04
C ALA A 123 -4.59 6.61 -6.95
N THR A 124 -4.09 6.80 -5.73
CA THR A 124 -2.66 6.95 -5.48
C THR A 124 -1.99 5.58 -5.50
N THR A 125 -0.86 5.47 -6.18
CA THR A 125 -0.06 4.24 -6.27
C THR A 125 1.23 4.34 -5.47
N VAL A 126 1.53 3.32 -4.68
CA VAL A 126 2.74 3.26 -3.85
C VAL A 126 3.46 1.92 -4.05
N GLY A 127 4.78 1.94 -4.17
CA GLY A 127 5.62 0.74 -4.25
C GLY A 127 6.48 0.54 -3.00
N LEU A 128 6.39 -0.63 -2.38
CA LEU A 128 7.43 -1.13 -1.46
C LEU A 128 8.30 -2.11 -2.26
N LEU A 129 9.48 -1.66 -2.67
CA LEU A 129 10.25 -2.28 -3.72
C LEU A 129 11.59 -2.80 -3.20
N GLY A 130 12.14 -3.83 -3.84
CA GLY A 130 13.50 -4.32 -3.60
C GLY A 130 14.44 -4.09 -4.79
N ALA A 131 15.63 -4.68 -4.74
CA ALA A 131 16.65 -4.65 -5.77
C ALA A 131 16.89 -3.25 -6.36
N LYS A 132 16.56 -3.06 -7.64
CA LYS A 132 16.65 -1.77 -8.35
C LYS A 132 15.29 -1.10 -8.57
N GLY A 133 14.22 -1.71 -8.06
CA GLY A 133 12.83 -1.23 -8.15
C GLY A 133 12.05 -1.65 -9.39
N GLY A 134 12.70 -2.32 -10.36
CA GLY A 134 12.05 -2.81 -11.58
C GLY A 134 11.27 -1.73 -12.34
N LYS A 135 10.26 -2.17 -13.10
CA LYS A 135 9.32 -1.29 -13.82
C LYS A 135 8.51 -0.42 -12.87
N MET A 136 8.16 -0.95 -11.69
CA MET A 136 7.29 -0.25 -10.73
C MET A 136 7.85 1.09 -10.27
N LYS A 137 9.18 1.22 -10.12
CA LYS A 137 9.84 2.44 -9.64
C LYS A 137 9.47 3.71 -10.42
N ASP A 138 9.40 3.61 -11.74
CA ASP A 138 9.10 4.75 -12.61
C ASP A 138 7.59 4.83 -12.93
N MET A 139 6.83 3.83 -12.50
CA MET A 139 5.39 3.78 -12.69
C MET A 139 4.64 4.39 -11.51
N VAL A 140 4.97 4.09 -10.25
CA VAL A 140 4.14 4.51 -9.11
C VAL A 140 4.32 5.99 -8.73
N ASP A 141 3.32 6.58 -8.07
CA ASP A 141 3.40 7.96 -7.58
C ASP A 141 4.51 8.14 -6.52
N ALA A 142 4.76 7.09 -5.74
CA ALA A 142 5.84 7.06 -4.77
C ALA A 142 6.33 5.65 -4.50
N TYR A 143 7.61 5.51 -4.17
CA TYR A 143 8.17 4.22 -3.78
C TYR A 143 9.18 4.36 -2.63
N ILE A 144 9.40 3.25 -1.93
CA ILE A 144 10.52 3.04 -1.03
C ILE A 144 11.30 1.84 -1.55
N LEU A 145 12.61 1.98 -1.69
CA LEU A 145 13.51 0.88 -2.02
C LEU A 145 14.09 0.31 -0.73
N ALA A 146 13.88 -0.98 -0.51
CA ALA A 146 14.58 -1.74 0.51
C ALA A 146 16.08 -1.75 0.20
N PRO A 147 16.95 -1.67 1.21
CA PRO A 147 18.38 -1.73 1.02
C PRO A 147 18.82 -3.15 0.67
N GLY A 148 19.91 -3.28 -0.10
CA GLY A 148 20.51 -4.57 -0.44
C GLY A 148 20.03 -5.15 -1.77
N GLN A 149 20.34 -6.44 -1.97
CA GLN A 149 19.94 -7.25 -3.14
C GLN A 149 19.63 -8.69 -2.71
N ASN A 150 19.24 -8.89 -1.45
CA ASN A 150 18.90 -10.17 -0.88
C ASN A 150 17.39 -10.15 -0.56
N ILE A 151 16.65 -11.12 -1.10
CA ILE A 151 15.18 -11.13 -1.06
C ILE A 151 14.68 -11.19 0.38
N GLU A 152 15.30 -12.02 1.22
CA GLU A 152 14.91 -12.20 2.61
C GLU A 152 15.05 -10.89 3.41
N GLN A 153 16.16 -10.18 3.24
CA GLN A 153 16.38 -8.86 3.86
C GLN A 153 15.45 -7.78 3.30
N GLU A 154 15.12 -7.85 2.01
CA GLU A 154 14.17 -6.92 1.40
C GLU A 154 12.76 -7.13 1.97
N GLU A 155 12.34 -8.39 2.17
CA GLU A 155 11.08 -8.73 2.80
C GLU A 155 11.03 -8.31 4.28
N ASP A 156 12.12 -8.51 5.04
CA ASP A 156 12.26 -7.99 6.41
C ASP A 156 12.08 -6.46 6.45
N ALA A 157 12.73 -5.75 5.53
CA ALA A 157 12.60 -4.30 5.42
C ALA A 157 11.16 -3.87 5.08
N HIS A 158 10.46 -4.60 4.20
CA HIS A 158 9.06 -4.32 3.89
C HIS A 158 8.14 -4.54 5.10
N MET A 159 8.38 -5.58 5.90
CA MET A 159 7.64 -5.82 7.14
C MET A 159 7.87 -4.71 8.17
N ILE A 160 9.12 -4.28 8.36
CA ILE A 160 9.46 -3.14 9.23
C ILE A 160 8.73 -1.87 8.74
N LEU A 161 8.72 -1.61 7.43
CA LEU A 161 8.02 -0.47 6.85
C LEU A 161 6.50 -0.55 7.08
N ALA A 162 5.90 -1.74 6.99
CA ALA A 162 4.49 -1.94 7.32
C ALA A 162 4.17 -1.51 8.76
N HIS A 163 5.01 -1.89 9.74
CA HIS A 163 4.84 -1.48 11.14
C HIS A 163 5.05 0.03 11.32
N VAL A 164 6.09 0.60 10.70
CA VAL A 164 6.38 2.05 10.78
C VAL A 164 5.23 2.87 10.20
N ILE A 165 4.72 2.50 9.02
CA ILE A 165 3.60 3.20 8.38
C ILE A 165 2.33 3.03 9.23
N THR A 166 2.05 1.83 9.74
CA THR A 166 0.91 1.60 10.64
C THR A 166 1.00 2.49 11.87
N ARG A 167 2.17 2.57 12.51
CA ARG A 167 2.36 3.41 13.68
C ARG A 167 2.15 4.89 13.34
N HIS A 168 2.66 5.35 12.20
CA HIS A 168 2.43 6.71 11.74
C HIS A 168 0.95 6.99 11.49
N MET A 169 0.24 6.08 10.82
CA MET A 169 -1.20 6.22 10.57
C MET A 169 -2.01 6.24 11.86
N ARG A 170 -1.61 5.49 12.88
CA ARG A 170 -2.23 5.57 14.21
C ARG A 170 -2.15 6.98 14.81
N GLU A 171 -1.01 7.65 14.67
CA GLU A 171 -0.85 9.05 15.11
C GLU A 171 -1.71 10.02 14.29
N VAL A 172 -1.84 9.77 12.98
CA VAL A 172 -2.74 10.53 12.10
C VAL A 172 -4.20 10.39 12.54
N VAL A 173 -4.65 9.17 12.82
CA VAL A 173 -6.01 8.89 13.30
C VAL A 173 -6.25 9.53 14.67
N ARG A 174 -5.31 9.40 15.61
CA ARG A 174 -5.37 10.04 16.93
C ARG A 174 -5.53 11.56 16.81
N SER A 175 -4.70 12.19 15.98
CA SER A 175 -4.75 13.64 15.76
C SER A 175 -6.08 14.07 15.12
N TYR A 176 -6.63 13.25 14.22
CA TYR A 176 -7.94 13.53 13.62
C TYR A 176 -9.08 13.37 14.63
N ALA A 177 -9.06 12.33 15.47
CA ALA A 177 -10.03 12.14 16.55
C ALA A 177 -10.08 13.36 17.48
N ALA A 178 -8.91 13.85 17.91
CA ALA A 178 -8.81 15.05 18.74
C ALA A 178 -9.37 16.31 18.04
N SER A 179 -9.24 16.42 16.72
CA SER A 179 -9.83 17.55 15.98
C SER A 179 -11.36 17.48 15.87
N LEU A 180 -11.96 16.29 15.91
CA LEU A 180 -13.41 16.13 15.88
C LEU A 180 -14.05 16.47 17.23
N THR A 181 -13.38 16.16 18.34
CA THR A 181 -13.88 16.47 19.69
C THR A 181 -13.93 17.97 19.96
N VAL A 182 -13.01 18.77 19.39
CA VAL A 182 -12.99 20.23 19.54
C VAL A 182 -14.14 20.90 18.77
N VAL A 183 -14.58 20.32 17.66
CA VAL A 183 -15.66 20.89 16.84
C VAL A 183 -17.05 20.60 17.44
N GLY A 184 -17.19 19.55 18.24
CA GLY A 184 -18.46 19.15 18.87
C GLY A 184 -18.82 19.85 20.19
N THR A 185 -18.02 20.81 20.65
CA THR A 185 -18.25 21.54 21.91
C THR A 185 -18.69 23.00 21.74
N ASN A 186 -19.05 23.41 20.51
CA ASN A 186 -19.70 24.69 20.20
C ASN A 186 -21.13 24.45 19.73
#